data_AF-A0A5E4JFI1-F1
#
_entry.id   AF-A0A5E4JFI1-F1
#
_cell.length_a   1.000
_cell.length_b   1.000
_cell.length_c   1.000
_cell.angle_alpha   90.00
_cell.angle_beta   90.00
_cell.angle_gamma   90.00
#
_symmetry.space_group_name_H-M   'P 1'
#
loop_
_entity.id
_entity.type
_entity.pdbx_description
1 polymer ?
#
loop_
_entity_poly.entity_id
_entity_poly.type
_entity_poly.pdbx_seq_one_letter_code
_entity_poly.pdbx_strand_id
1 'polypeptide(L)'
;MNIFNTPEKYRREFLKQKLIRYDCKEFLGKSIISVFFTRYCRVACPFCFFKSKPARGPQREKDQFSDAGIMKFVEFANKANVGYLHISGGGEPMDMKKAVLTCIEKINTPHIVLVTSGIWAMTKKSATAYLDCIEDTIKKRKTPTKVVIRLSLSADHSINLGLEPARNLIDIFNQRYAKSDTLKLQLHSFFGDKTLTKLLLHYPSVKIMEGDPHKRASDNKLLVKVIPKKITLTLPSGLEIVVGLAKVFFCNLRINLNSKKDCQKATNVFDKDLKESEDYFPSVVFNTNGSKGLDWSVYYNGNITTWQNQSLDGLFNLYEDSYEKILDSTFSDPLRLSFIEKGAKYREKIILEVDPKSMLRMKAISLRDFASSSLFEEDRLKLYYSIRVTQDYLKEGRVNYDVLDCMPKELVSLIKSTKEEVKSKYLKSDYSIVDQYSKNINSGIKWRDLLELIRLGHYTLPKAKITLAIKNYNKFNKHSRIQGLSQLPLKEIGIEKRLTERLVYMKKGVRIKHKKKV
;
A
#
# COMPACT_ATOMS: atom_id res chain seq x y z
N MET A 1 17.30 -27.24 19.60
CA MET A 1 17.26 -25.77 19.51
C MET A 1 15.89 -25.30 19.02
N ASN A 2 15.26 -24.29 19.63
CA ASN A 2 13.99 -23.72 19.14
C ASN A 2 14.26 -22.65 18.06
N ILE A 3 13.89 -22.92 16.81
CA ILE A 3 14.17 -22.03 15.67
C ILE A 3 13.51 -20.66 15.80
N PHE A 4 12.41 -20.56 16.55
CA PHE A 4 11.70 -19.31 16.80
C PHE A 4 12.46 -18.34 17.73
N ASN A 5 13.55 -18.78 18.36
CA ASN A 5 14.45 -17.90 19.11
C ASN A 5 15.41 -17.10 18.22
N THR A 6 15.58 -17.50 16.96
CA THR A 6 16.41 -16.81 15.95
C THR A 6 15.70 -16.78 14.60
N PRO A 7 14.47 -16.25 14.55
CA PRO A 7 13.58 -16.47 13.41
C PRO A 7 14.12 -15.87 12.10
N GLU A 8 14.86 -14.77 12.18
CA GLU A 8 15.48 -14.11 11.04
C GLU A 8 16.51 -15.01 10.33
N LYS A 9 17.20 -15.89 11.07
CA LYS A 9 18.17 -16.82 10.51
C LYS A 9 17.49 -17.78 9.54
N TYR A 10 16.38 -18.38 9.98
CA TYR A 10 15.64 -19.39 9.21
C TYR A 10 14.75 -18.76 8.13
N ARG A 11 14.21 -17.57 8.38
CA ARG A 11 13.44 -16.83 7.38
C ARG A 11 14.27 -16.50 6.14
N ARG A 12 15.58 -16.22 6.30
CA ARG A 12 16.50 -16.02 5.17
C ARG A 12 16.64 -17.26 4.27
N GLU A 13 16.45 -18.46 4.79
CA GLU A 13 16.54 -19.68 3.98
C GLU A 13 15.37 -19.77 3.00
N PHE A 14 14.15 -19.40 3.42
CA PHE A 14 13.01 -19.26 2.52
C PHE A 14 13.20 -18.20 1.43
N LEU A 15 13.95 -17.13 1.72
CA LEU A 15 14.20 -16.04 0.76
C LEU A 15 15.27 -16.37 -0.29
N LYS A 16 16.17 -17.31 0.01
CA LYS A 16 17.28 -17.70 -0.87
C LYS A 16 16.92 -18.85 -1.81
N GLN A 17 16.02 -19.71 -1.38
CA GLN A 17 15.75 -21.00 -2.00
C GLN A 17 14.46 -20.95 -2.83
N LYS A 18 14.45 -21.59 -3.99
CA LYS A 18 13.22 -21.83 -4.77
C LYS A 18 12.51 -23.08 -4.25
N LEU A 19 11.95 -22.97 -3.05
CA LEU A 19 11.37 -24.10 -2.33
C LEU A 19 10.03 -24.56 -2.91
N ILE A 20 9.20 -23.63 -3.37
CA ILE A 20 7.85 -23.92 -3.89
C ILE A 20 7.88 -23.91 -5.42
N ARG A 21 7.28 -24.94 -6.03
CA ARG A 21 6.95 -24.99 -7.45
C ARG A 21 5.71 -24.12 -7.70
N TYR A 22 5.82 -23.18 -8.63
CA TYR A 22 4.74 -22.27 -9.00
C TYR A 22 4.62 -22.16 -10.51
N ASP A 23 3.43 -21.79 -10.98
CA ASP A 23 3.18 -21.46 -12.37
C ASP A 23 2.76 -19.99 -12.50
N CYS A 24 3.66 -19.16 -13.02
CA CYS A 24 3.34 -17.77 -13.29
C CYS A 24 2.35 -17.60 -14.46
N LYS A 25 2.11 -18.63 -15.28
CA LYS A 25 1.23 -18.56 -16.46
C LYS A 25 -0.21 -18.24 -16.09
N GLU A 26 -0.67 -18.66 -14.91
CA GLU A 26 -2.01 -18.36 -14.41
C GLU A 26 -2.25 -16.83 -14.26
N PHE A 27 -1.18 -16.04 -14.10
CA PHE A 27 -1.23 -14.60 -13.81
C PHE A 27 -0.73 -13.71 -14.96
N LEU A 28 -0.74 -14.22 -16.20
CA LEU A 28 -0.30 -13.47 -17.41
C LEU A 28 -1.35 -12.52 -18.00
N GLY A 29 -2.55 -12.48 -17.42
CA GLY A 29 -3.59 -11.55 -17.80
C GLY A 29 -3.19 -10.09 -17.58
N LYS A 30 -4.11 -9.16 -17.89
CA LYS A 30 -3.86 -7.73 -17.68
C LYS A 30 -3.70 -7.42 -16.20
N SER A 31 -2.65 -6.67 -15.87
CA SER A 31 -2.33 -6.25 -14.50
C SER A 31 -2.84 -4.84 -14.19
N ILE A 32 -2.93 -4.51 -12.89
CA ILE A 32 -3.07 -3.14 -12.40
C ILE A 32 -1.74 -2.70 -11.82
N ILE A 33 -1.37 -1.43 -12.03
CA ILE A 33 -0.31 -0.77 -11.26
C ILE A 33 -0.87 0.46 -10.57
N SER A 34 -0.66 0.58 -9.26
CA SER A 34 -0.79 1.82 -8.50
C SER A 34 0.60 2.38 -8.20
N VAL A 35 0.94 3.54 -8.75
CA VAL A 35 2.26 4.17 -8.62
C VAL A 35 2.19 5.52 -7.90
N PHE A 36 3.11 5.73 -6.96
CA PHE A 36 3.27 6.97 -6.19
C PHE A 36 4.57 7.64 -6.62
N PHE A 37 4.53 8.72 -7.41
CA PHE A 37 5.76 9.35 -7.88
C PHE A 37 6.49 10.20 -6.84
N THR A 38 5.75 10.70 -5.85
CA THR A 38 6.29 11.60 -4.82
C THR A 38 5.53 11.41 -3.52
N ARG A 39 6.21 11.66 -2.40
CA ARG A 39 5.59 11.78 -1.07
C ARG A 39 5.17 13.21 -0.73
N TYR A 40 5.48 14.17 -1.59
CA TYR A 40 5.23 15.58 -1.32
C TYR A 40 3.86 15.99 -1.85
N CYS A 41 3.18 16.83 -1.08
CA CYS A 41 1.92 17.44 -1.48
C CYS A 41 1.84 18.83 -0.88
N ARG A 42 1.50 19.83 -1.70
CA ARG A 42 1.39 21.22 -1.28
C ARG A 42 0.09 21.54 -0.54
N VAL A 43 -0.92 20.69 -0.67
CA VAL A 43 -2.23 20.89 -0.01
C VAL A 43 -2.14 20.70 1.50
N ALA A 44 -1.29 19.78 1.98
CA ALA A 44 -1.08 19.50 3.40
C ALA A 44 -2.38 19.23 4.21
N CYS A 45 -3.30 18.44 3.65
CA CYS A 45 -4.60 18.12 4.27
C CYS A 45 -4.42 17.52 5.69
N PRO A 46 -5.15 18.00 6.72
CA PRO A 46 -5.04 17.50 8.09
C PRO A 46 -5.32 15.99 8.23
N PHE A 47 -6.25 15.47 7.42
CA PHE A 47 -6.68 14.07 7.44
C PHE A 47 -5.75 13.13 6.66
N CYS A 48 -4.81 13.65 5.86
CA CYS A 48 -3.95 12.80 5.04
C CYS A 48 -3.04 11.92 5.92
N PHE A 49 -3.22 10.60 5.83
CA PHE A 49 -2.42 9.63 6.57
C PHE A 49 -0.91 9.83 6.37
N PHE A 50 -0.49 10.11 5.14
CA PHE A 50 0.92 10.30 4.79
C PHE A 50 1.51 11.58 5.39
N LYS A 51 0.66 12.51 5.85
CA LYS A 51 1.02 13.84 6.38
C LYS A 51 2.02 14.54 5.47
N SER A 52 1.74 14.42 4.18
CA SER A 52 2.58 14.90 3.09
C SER A 52 2.76 16.40 3.20
N LYS A 53 4.00 16.84 3.05
CA LYS A 53 4.38 18.25 3.14
C LYS A 53 4.86 18.73 1.77
N PRO A 54 4.90 20.04 1.54
CA PRO A 54 5.65 20.59 0.41
C PRO A 54 7.10 20.10 0.43
N ALA A 55 7.70 19.94 -0.74
CA ALA A 55 9.12 19.64 -0.86
C ALA A 55 9.95 20.77 -0.21
N ARG A 56 10.96 20.41 0.59
CA ARG A 56 11.94 21.34 1.17
C ARG A 56 13.33 20.77 0.95
N GLY A 57 14.18 21.50 0.24
CA GLY A 57 15.55 21.09 -0.08
C GLY A 57 15.65 20.18 -1.31
N PRO A 58 16.83 19.58 -1.53
CA PRO A 58 17.13 18.83 -2.75
C PRO A 58 16.27 17.57 -2.87
N GLN A 59 15.87 17.28 -4.11
CA GLN A 59 15.09 16.09 -4.44
C GLN A 59 15.95 14.83 -4.25
N ARG A 60 15.39 13.81 -3.61
CA ARG A 60 16.08 12.54 -3.31
C ARG A 60 15.20 11.37 -3.70
N GLU A 61 15.82 10.31 -4.19
CA GLU A 61 15.13 9.07 -4.62
C GLU A 61 14.34 8.38 -3.51
N LYS A 62 14.66 8.65 -2.24
CA LYS A 62 13.89 8.13 -1.11
C LYS A 62 12.54 8.86 -0.90
N ASP A 63 12.36 10.01 -1.53
CA ASP A 63 11.21 10.90 -1.33
C ASP A 63 10.38 11.06 -2.62
N GLN A 64 10.98 10.86 -3.80
CA GLN A 64 10.31 10.91 -5.11
C GLN A 64 11.14 10.24 -6.20
N PHE A 65 10.55 10.02 -7.38
CA PHE A 65 11.26 9.43 -8.51
C PHE A 65 12.31 10.37 -9.11
N SER A 66 13.47 9.81 -9.50
CA SER A 66 14.41 10.43 -10.41
C SER A 66 14.05 10.14 -11.88
N ASP A 67 14.71 10.80 -12.83
CA ASP A 67 14.53 10.52 -14.26
C ASP A 67 14.80 9.06 -14.62
N ALA A 68 15.86 8.49 -14.05
CA ALA A 68 16.17 7.08 -14.19
C ALA A 68 15.04 6.20 -13.61
N GLY A 69 14.48 6.59 -12.46
CA GLY A 69 13.34 5.92 -11.84
C GLY A 69 12.10 5.93 -12.73
N ILE A 70 11.80 7.05 -13.39
CA ILE A 70 10.67 7.15 -14.33
C ILE A 70 10.85 6.17 -15.49
N MET A 71 12.04 6.11 -16.09
CA MET A 71 12.28 5.21 -17.22
C MET A 71 12.25 3.73 -16.83
N LYS A 72 12.84 3.38 -15.68
CA LYS A 72 12.73 2.01 -15.14
C LYS A 72 11.29 1.63 -14.85
N PHE A 73 10.47 2.57 -14.35
CA PHE A 73 9.07 2.33 -14.10
C PHE A 73 8.29 2.06 -15.39
N VAL A 74 8.55 2.83 -16.44
CA VAL A 74 7.96 2.61 -17.78
C VAL A 74 8.29 1.20 -18.29
N GLU A 75 9.55 0.76 -18.15
CA GLU A 75 9.96 -0.60 -18.52
C GLU A 75 9.20 -1.64 -17.70
N PHE A 76 9.19 -1.50 -16.37
CA PHE A 76 8.47 -2.41 -15.47
C PHE A 76 6.99 -2.51 -15.83
N ALA A 77 6.32 -1.37 -16.06
CA ALA A 77 4.90 -1.31 -16.38
C ALA A 77 4.57 -1.99 -17.72
N ASN A 78 5.43 -1.82 -18.72
CA ASN A 78 5.24 -2.50 -20.01
C ASN A 78 5.44 -4.01 -19.90
N LYS A 79 6.45 -4.48 -19.14
CA LYS A 79 6.67 -5.91 -18.88
C LYS A 79 5.56 -6.54 -18.03
N ALA A 80 4.96 -5.78 -17.12
CA ALA A 80 3.86 -6.23 -16.27
C ALA A 80 2.51 -6.38 -17.01
N ASN A 81 2.44 -6.12 -18.33
CA ASN A 81 1.24 -6.25 -19.15
C ASN A 81 0.03 -5.48 -18.57
N VAL A 82 0.21 -4.19 -18.30
CA VAL A 82 -0.77 -3.37 -17.58
C VAL A 82 -2.03 -3.11 -18.42
N GLY A 83 -3.20 -3.35 -17.85
CA GLY A 83 -4.50 -2.95 -18.39
C GLY A 83 -5.08 -1.68 -17.74
N TYR A 84 -4.57 -1.30 -16.57
CA TYR A 84 -4.99 -0.11 -15.82
C TYR A 84 -3.80 0.45 -15.05
N LEU A 85 -3.37 1.66 -15.42
CA LEU A 85 -2.35 2.39 -14.67
C LEU A 85 -3.03 3.44 -13.79
N HIS A 86 -2.83 3.34 -12.49
CA HIS A 86 -3.33 4.25 -11.47
C HIS A 86 -2.17 5.09 -10.93
N ILE A 87 -2.09 6.36 -11.34
CA ILE A 87 -1.08 7.30 -10.84
C ILE A 87 -1.72 8.08 -9.69
N SER A 88 -1.22 7.87 -8.47
CA SER A 88 -1.83 8.36 -7.23
C SER A 88 -0.76 8.59 -6.15
N GLY A 89 -1.16 8.58 -4.87
CA GLY A 89 -0.25 8.28 -3.77
C GLY A 89 -0.35 9.17 -2.54
N GLY A 90 0.64 9.01 -1.66
CA GLY A 90 0.87 9.85 -0.49
C GLY A 90 1.51 11.19 -0.81
N GLY A 91 1.13 11.81 -1.92
CA GLY A 91 1.67 13.04 -2.48
C GLY A 91 0.74 13.60 -3.57
N GLU A 92 1.14 14.69 -4.22
CA GLU A 92 0.47 15.20 -5.42
C GLU A 92 1.25 14.75 -6.66
N PRO A 93 0.82 13.70 -7.37
CA PRO A 93 1.56 13.19 -8.52
C PRO A 93 1.64 14.19 -9.67
N MET A 94 0.70 15.14 -9.78
CA MET A 94 0.71 16.14 -10.85
C MET A 94 1.82 17.18 -10.68
N ASP A 95 2.42 17.29 -9.48
CA ASP A 95 3.66 18.06 -9.28
C ASP A 95 4.87 17.37 -9.97
N MET A 96 4.76 16.08 -10.30
CA MET A 96 5.75 15.31 -11.07
C MET A 96 5.38 15.28 -12.56
N LYS A 97 5.13 16.45 -13.17
CA LYS A 97 4.64 16.58 -14.56
C LYS A 97 5.42 15.73 -15.58
N LYS A 98 6.76 15.76 -15.51
CA LYS A 98 7.61 14.94 -16.40
C LYS A 98 7.30 13.44 -16.28
N ALA A 99 7.14 12.92 -15.06
CA ALA A 99 6.81 11.52 -14.82
C ALA A 99 5.43 11.17 -15.39
N VAL A 100 4.44 12.01 -15.12
CA VAL A 100 3.06 11.83 -15.60
C VAL A 100 3.01 11.79 -17.13
N LEU A 101 3.57 12.79 -17.81
CA LEU A 101 3.56 12.86 -19.28
C LEU A 101 4.35 11.71 -19.89
N THR A 102 5.53 11.36 -19.33
CA THR A 102 6.32 10.22 -19.82
C THR A 102 5.54 8.91 -19.72
N CYS A 103 4.78 8.71 -18.65
CA CYS A 103 3.93 7.52 -18.48
C CYS A 103 2.75 7.52 -19.45
N ILE A 104 2.09 8.66 -19.65
CA ILE A 104 1.04 8.81 -20.66
C ILE A 104 1.58 8.55 -22.05
N GLU A 105 2.82 8.90 -22.37
CA GLU A 105 3.36 8.65 -23.71
C GLU A 105 3.79 7.19 -23.91
N LYS A 106 4.53 6.63 -22.95
CA LYS A 106 5.36 5.44 -23.18
C LYS A 106 4.82 4.13 -22.60
N ILE A 107 3.83 4.16 -21.69
CA ILE A 107 3.27 2.93 -21.12
C ILE A 107 2.14 2.42 -22.02
N ASN A 108 2.27 1.18 -22.48
CA ASN A 108 1.29 0.50 -23.30
C ASN A 108 0.15 -0.07 -22.44
N THR A 109 -0.77 0.81 -22.06
CA THR A 109 -1.99 0.48 -21.34
C THR A 109 -3.18 1.15 -22.03
N PRO A 110 -4.36 0.51 -22.08
CA PRO A 110 -5.57 1.11 -22.63
C PRO A 110 -6.20 2.15 -21.68
N HIS A 111 -5.81 2.18 -20.40
CA HIS A 111 -6.43 3.04 -19.40
C HIS A 111 -5.39 3.57 -18.41
N ILE A 112 -5.36 4.90 -18.25
CA ILE A 112 -4.55 5.63 -17.27
C ILE A 112 -5.49 6.51 -16.44
N VAL A 113 -5.38 6.43 -15.11
CA VAL A 113 -6.11 7.27 -14.18
C VAL A 113 -5.13 8.10 -13.37
N LEU A 114 -5.27 9.42 -13.48
CA LEU A 114 -4.49 10.42 -12.76
C LEU A 114 -5.29 10.92 -11.56
N VAL A 115 -4.95 10.43 -10.36
CA VAL A 115 -5.57 10.90 -9.12
C VAL A 115 -4.86 12.15 -8.65
N THR A 116 -5.63 13.21 -8.39
CA THR A 116 -5.09 14.54 -8.11
C THR A 116 -5.94 15.27 -7.09
N SER A 117 -5.31 16.11 -6.26
CA SER A 117 -6.01 17.11 -5.43
C SER A 117 -6.54 18.28 -6.27
N GLY A 118 -5.94 18.50 -7.44
CA GLY A 118 -6.30 19.58 -8.36
C GLY A 118 -5.61 20.90 -8.05
N ILE A 119 -4.62 20.95 -7.16
CA ILE A 119 -3.92 22.20 -6.82
C ILE A 119 -3.27 22.90 -8.04
N TRP A 120 -2.92 22.17 -9.10
CA TRP A 120 -2.44 22.75 -10.37
C TRP A 120 -3.55 23.44 -11.18
N ALA A 121 -4.82 23.17 -10.85
CA ALA A 121 -6.00 23.70 -11.49
C ALA A 121 -6.69 24.82 -10.68
N MET A 122 -5.99 25.46 -9.74
CA MET A 122 -6.50 26.62 -8.98
C MET A 122 -6.95 27.78 -9.88
N THR A 123 -6.39 27.91 -11.08
CA THR A 123 -6.85 28.88 -12.09
C THR A 123 -7.21 28.16 -13.39
N LYS A 124 -8.16 28.70 -14.15
CA LYS A 124 -8.50 28.18 -15.49
C LYS A 124 -7.28 28.18 -16.43
N LYS A 125 -6.44 29.22 -16.39
CA LYS A 125 -5.23 29.32 -17.22
C LYS A 125 -4.25 28.18 -16.95
N SER A 126 -3.91 27.93 -15.68
CA SER A 126 -2.98 26.87 -15.31
C SER A 126 -3.55 25.48 -15.58
N ALA A 127 -4.85 25.29 -15.35
CA ALA A 127 -5.55 24.04 -15.66
C ALA A 127 -5.51 23.74 -17.17
N THR A 128 -5.91 24.70 -18.00
CA THR A 128 -5.88 24.58 -19.47
C THR A 128 -4.48 24.23 -19.97
N ALA A 129 -3.44 24.96 -19.55
CA ALA A 129 -2.08 24.72 -20.01
C ALA A 129 -1.56 23.30 -19.66
N TYR A 130 -1.97 22.74 -18.51
CA TYR A 130 -1.61 21.37 -18.16
C TYR A 130 -2.41 20.36 -19.00
N LEU A 131 -3.72 20.56 -19.16
CA LEU A 131 -4.57 19.69 -19.97
C LEU A 131 -4.12 19.65 -21.43
N ASP A 132 -3.68 20.78 -21.99
CA ASP A 132 -3.09 20.86 -23.34
C ASP A 132 -1.86 19.97 -23.45
N CYS A 133 -0.96 20.02 -22.46
CA CYS A 133 0.21 19.13 -22.43
C CYS A 133 -0.19 17.63 -22.36
N ILE A 134 -1.26 17.30 -21.63
CA ILE A 134 -1.77 15.93 -21.56
C ILE A 134 -2.33 15.51 -22.92
N GLU A 135 -3.14 16.37 -23.54
CA GLU A 135 -3.75 16.13 -24.85
C GLU A 135 -2.68 15.92 -25.93
N ASP A 136 -1.68 16.80 -26.00
CA ASP A 136 -0.54 16.67 -26.92
C ASP A 136 0.25 15.39 -26.69
N THR A 137 0.37 14.96 -25.43
CA THR A 137 1.05 13.71 -25.09
C THR A 137 0.25 12.49 -25.51
N ILE A 138 -1.08 12.52 -25.36
CA ILE A 138 -1.98 11.46 -25.84
C ILE A 138 -1.86 11.31 -27.36
N LYS A 139 -1.81 12.43 -28.11
CA LYS A 139 -1.68 12.45 -29.57
C LYS A 139 -0.37 11.81 -30.08
N LYS A 140 0.70 11.83 -29.28
CA LYS A 140 2.00 11.21 -29.60
C LYS A 140 2.03 9.69 -29.42
N ARG A 141 0.99 9.11 -28.79
CA ARG A 141 0.98 7.68 -28.49
C ARG A 141 0.79 6.84 -29.75
N LYS A 142 1.51 5.71 -29.79
CA LYS A 142 1.32 4.68 -30.81
C LYS A 142 0.09 3.80 -30.55
N THR A 143 -0.31 3.64 -29.28
CA THR A 143 -1.45 2.81 -28.89
C THR A 143 -2.54 3.67 -28.23
N PRO A 144 -3.83 3.48 -28.61
CA PRO A 144 -4.93 4.20 -27.98
C PRO A 144 -4.94 4.02 -26.47
N THR A 145 -5.19 5.10 -25.74
CA THR A 145 -5.43 5.06 -24.30
C THR A 145 -6.54 6.02 -23.94
N LYS A 146 -7.31 5.64 -22.93
CA LYS A 146 -8.14 6.56 -22.17
C LYS A 146 -7.33 7.11 -21.00
N VAL A 147 -7.24 8.43 -20.88
CA VAL A 147 -6.71 9.15 -19.72
C VAL A 147 -7.87 9.75 -18.95
N VAL A 148 -7.90 9.51 -17.64
CA VAL A 148 -8.93 10.04 -16.74
C VAL A 148 -8.26 10.90 -15.69
N ILE A 149 -8.69 12.15 -15.58
CA ILE A 149 -8.39 12.98 -14.41
C ILE A 149 -9.41 12.64 -13.33
N ARG A 150 -8.96 12.04 -12.23
CA ARG A 150 -9.79 11.74 -11.06
C ARG A 150 -9.49 12.74 -9.96
N LEU A 151 -10.35 13.75 -9.82
CA LEU A 151 -10.21 14.79 -8.82
C LEU A 151 -10.73 14.32 -7.46
N SER A 152 -9.89 14.37 -6.43
CA SER A 152 -10.30 14.17 -5.05
C SER A 152 -11.08 15.38 -4.55
N LEU A 153 -12.33 15.15 -4.16
CA LEU A 153 -13.25 16.16 -3.65
C LEU A 153 -13.74 15.73 -2.27
N SER A 154 -13.26 16.41 -1.22
CA SER A 154 -13.70 16.16 0.15
C SER A 154 -13.65 17.44 0.97
N ALA A 155 -14.30 17.41 2.13
CA ALA A 155 -14.31 18.54 3.06
C ALA A 155 -12.87 18.89 3.47
N ASP A 156 -12.02 17.89 3.74
CA ASP A 156 -10.62 18.09 4.14
C ASP A 156 -9.76 18.73 3.05
N HIS A 157 -9.97 18.39 1.77
CA HIS A 157 -9.26 19.06 0.68
C HIS A 157 -9.74 20.51 0.53
N SER A 158 -11.05 20.72 0.71
CA SER A 158 -11.69 22.03 0.56
C SER A 158 -11.23 23.04 1.61
N ILE A 159 -10.69 22.60 2.76
CA ILE A 159 -10.12 23.49 3.79
C ILE A 159 -9.05 24.41 3.17
N ASN A 160 -8.18 23.86 2.32
CA ASN A 160 -7.04 24.61 1.75
C ASN A 160 -7.23 24.97 0.28
N LEU A 161 -8.07 24.24 -0.47
CA LEU A 161 -8.26 24.43 -1.90
C LEU A 161 -9.57 25.12 -2.28
N GLY A 162 -10.54 25.18 -1.36
CA GLY A 162 -11.91 25.53 -1.71
C GLY A 162 -12.51 24.58 -2.74
N LEU A 163 -13.35 25.11 -3.63
CA LEU A 163 -14.01 24.37 -4.73
C LEU A 163 -13.45 24.77 -6.11
N GLU A 164 -12.51 25.69 -6.15
CA GLU A 164 -11.96 26.33 -7.34
C GLU A 164 -11.37 25.31 -8.32
N PRO A 165 -10.52 24.34 -7.90
CA PRO A 165 -10.04 23.30 -8.82
C PRO A 165 -11.15 22.52 -9.50
N ALA A 166 -12.19 22.15 -8.75
CA ALA A 166 -13.30 21.38 -9.27
C ALA A 166 -14.10 22.19 -10.28
N ARG A 167 -14.43 23.45 -9.95
CA ARG A 167 -15.17 24.35 -10.84
C ARG A 167 -14.39 24.61 -12.14
N ASN A 168 -13.10 24.91 -12.03
CA ASN A 168 -12.26 25.15 -13.21
C ASN A 168 -12.19 23.93 -14.12
N LEU A 169 -11.98 22.73 -13.55
CA LEU A 169 -11.92 21.50 -14.34
C LEU A 169 -13.28 21.17 -14.97
N ILE A 170 -14.39 21.27 -14.23
CA ILE A 170 -15.73 21.02 -14.80
C ILE A 170 -15.99 21.98 -15.95
N ASP A 171 -15.75 23.28 -15.78
CA ASP A 171 -16.00 24.28 -16.82
C ASP A 171 -15.15 24.01 -18.08
N ILE A 172 -13.87 23.71 -17.91
CA ILE A 172 -12.96 23.40 -19.04
C ILE A 172 -13.42 22.12 -19.76
N PHE A 173 -13.74 21.06 -19.02
CA PHE A 173 -14.22 19.81 -19.61
C PHE A 173 -15.57 19.99 -20.31
N ASN A 174 -16.46 20.82 -19.75
CA ASN A 174 -17.74 21.13 -20.35
C ASN A 174 -17.59 21.87 -21.69
N GLN A 175 -16.62 22.77 -21.77
CA GLN A 175 -16.37 23.57 -22.98
C GLN A 175 -15.58 22.81 -24.06
N ARG A 176 -14.58 22.02 -23.66
CA ARG A 176 -13.59 21.44 -24.60
C ARG A 176 -13.67 19.93 -24.76
N TYR A 177 -14.16 19.21 -23.76
CA TYR A 177 -14.00 17.75 -23.67
C TYR A 177 -15.32 17.00 -23.46
N ALA A 178 -16.48 17.65 -23.61
CA ALA A 178 -17.79 17.04 -23.41
C ALA A 178 -17.99 15.75 -24.23
N LYS A 179 -17.46 15.74 -25.46
CA LYS A 179 -17.52 14.62 -26.41
C LYS A 179 -16.20 13.84 -26.55
N SER A 180 -15.18 14.16 -25.75
CA SER A 180 -13.85 13.52 -25.87
C SER A 180 -13.87 12.12 -25.29
N ASP A 181 -13.50 11.09 -26.05
CA ASP A 181 -13.43 9.70 -25.55
C ASP A 181 -12.08 9.30 -24.97
N THR A 182 -11.03 10.06 -25.27
CA THR A 182 -9.66 9.78 -24.84
C THR A 182 -9.30 10.50 -23.54
N LEU A 183 -9.81 11.69 -23.29
CA LEU A 183 -9.60 12.44 -22.05
C LEU A 183 -10.94 12.69 -21.34
N LYS A 184 -11.08 12.18 -20.11
CA LYS A 184 -12.32 12.32 -19.30
C LYS A 184 -12.01 12.87 -17.90
N LEU A 185 -13.04 13.46 -17.28
CA LEU A 185 -13.03 13.90 -15.89
C LEU A 185 -13.85 12.93 -15.02
N GLN A 186 -13.34 12.63 -13.84
CA GLN A 186 -14.05 11.93 -12.76
C GLN A 186 -13.86 12.69 -11.46
N LEU A 187 -14.85 12.58 -10.58
CA LEU A 187 -14.74 13.05 -9.20
C LEU A 187 -14.65 11.85 -8.26
N HIS A 188 -13.98 12.04 -7.13
CA HIS A 188 -13.87 11.04 -6.08
C HIS A 188 -14.17 11.69 -4.73
N SER A 189 -15.17 11.16 -4.02
CA SER A 189 -15.62 11.67 -2.73
C SER A 189 -15.90 10.51 -1.77
N PHE A 190 -16.31 10.82 -0.54
CA PHE A 190 -16.61 9.85 0.51
C PHE A 190 -18.10 9.80 0.82
N PHE A 191 -18.57 8.66 1.32
CA PHE A 191 -19.92 8.54 1.86
C PHE A 191 -20.17 9.58 2.96
N GLY A 192 -21.23 10.36 2.82
CA GLY A 192 -21.64 11.39 3.78
C GLY A 192 -20.91 12.73 3.66
N ASP A 193 -19.95 12.87 2.74
CA ASP A 193 -19.27 14.15 2.53
C ASP A 193 -20.16 15.12 1.73
N LYS A 194 -20.43 16.30 2.32
CA LYS A 194 -21.31 17.32 1.73
C LYS A 194 -20.65 18.19 0.65
N THR A 195 -19.36 18.01 0.40
CA THR A 195 -18.58 18.86 -0.54
C THR A 195 -19.10 18.73 -1.97
N LEU A 196 -19.50 17.53 -2.38
CA LEU A 196 -20.15 17.35 -3.68
C LEU A 196 -21.45 18.16 -3.76
N THR A 197 -22.33 18.07 -2.76
CA THR A 197 -23.58 18.85 -2.74
C THR A 197 -23.33 20.34 -2.85
N LYS A 198 -22.32 20.87 -2.13
CA LYS A 198 -21.91 22.28 -2.21
C LYS A 198 -21.42 22.65 -3.62
N LEU A 199 -20.63 21.79 -4.25
CA LEU A 199 -20.16 22.00 -5.61
C LEU A 199 -21.31 22.06 -6.62
N LEU A 200 -22.30 21.17 -6.49
CA LEU A 200 -23.43 21.09 -7.41
C LEU A 200 -24.36 22.31 -7.35
N LEU A 201 -24.35 23.10 -6.27
CA LEU A 201 -25.07 24.39 -6.22
C LEU A 201 -24.61 25.38 -7.30
N HIS A 202 -23.39 25.23 -7.81
CA HIS A 202 -22.88 26.04 -8.93
C HIS A 202 -23.34 25.54 -10.31
N TYR A 203 -24.01 24.38 -10.36
CA TYR A 203 -24.45 23.72 -11.59
C TYR A 203 -25.92 23.28 -11.47
N PRO A 204 -26.88 24.21 -11.34
CA PRO A 204 -28.28 23.89 -10.99
C PRO A 204 -29.00 23.02 -12.03
N SER A 205 -28.56 23.03 -13.28
CA SER A 205 -29.15 22.23 -14.37
C SER A 205 -28.52 20.84 -14.54
N VAL A 206 -27.64 20.41 -13.63
CA VAL A 206 -27.01 19.10 -13.69
C VAL A 206 -28.01 17.99 -13.37
N LYS A 207 -28.10 16.99 -14.23
CA LYS A 207 -28.87 15.78 -13.95
C LYS A 207 -28.00 14.80 -13.16
N ILE A 208 -28.55 14.23 -12.10
CA ILE A 208 -27.86 13.24 -11.28
C ILE A 208 -28.55 11.89 -11.51
N MET A 209 -27.79 10.93 -12.01
CA MET A 209 -28.23 9.54 -12.11
C MET A 209 -27.49 8.73 -11.06
N GLU A 210 -28.24 8.20 -10.10
CA GLU A 210 -27.65 7.25 -9.15
C GLU A 210 -27.40 5.91 -9.83
N GLY A 211 -26.19 5.38 -9.68
CA GLY A 211 -25.93 4.00 -10.05
C GLY A 211 -26.64 3.06 -9.08
N ASP A 212 -27.05 1.90 -9.58
CA ASP A 212 -27.60 0.83 -8.75
C ASP A 212 -26.64 0.52 -7.57
N PRO A 213 -27.05 0.77 -6.32
CA PRO A 213 -26.21 0.60 -5.15
C PRO A 213 -25.87 -0.86 -4.87
N HIS A 214 -26.58 -1.81 -5.49
CA HIS A 214 -26.35 -3.24 -5.36
C HIS A 214 -25.48 -3.82 -6.48
N LYS A 215 -25.21 -3.07 -7.56
CA LYS A 215 -24.31 -3.52 -8.62
C LYS A 215 -22.88 -3.05 -8.35
N ARG A 216 -22.02 -4.01 -7.98
CA ARG A 216 -20.56 -3.85 -8.07
C ARG A 216 -20.23 -3.45 -9.51
N ALA A 217 -19.79 -2.21 -9.70
CA ALA A 217 -19.47 -1.69 -11.02
C ALA A 217 -17.95 -1.58 -11.18
N SER A 218 -17.44 -2.08 -12.30
CA SER A 218 -16.07 -1.77 -12.74
C SER A 218 -16.04 -0.45 -13.49
N ASP A 219 -15.00 0.36 -13.29
CA ASP A 219 -14.69 1.52 -14.13
C ASP A 219 -13.84 1.17 -15.36
N ASN A 220 -13.49 -0.11 -15.53
CA ASN A 220 -12.71 -0.63 -16.64
C ASN A 220 -13.45 -1.78 -17.33
N LYS A 221 -13.41 -1.83 -18.67
CA LYS A 221 -14.08 -2.87 -19.46
C LYS A 221 -13.29 -4.20 -19.51
N LEU A 222 -11.99 -4.15 -19.25
CA LEU A 222 -11.06 -5.29 -19.31
C LEU A 222 -10.82 -5.93 -17.94
N LEU A 223 -10.86 -5.12 -16.89
CA LEU A 223 -10.48 -5.48 -15.52
C LEU A 223 -11.67 -5.28 -14.59
N VAL A 224 -11.81 -6.13 -13.57
CA VAL A 224 -12.78 -5.95 -12.49
C VAL A 224 -12.16 -5.08 -11.41
N LYS A 225 -12.52 -3.79 -11.35
CA LYS A 225 -12.11 -2.85 -10.30
C LYS A 225 -13.35 -2.25 -9.62
N VAL A 226 -13.72 -2.79 -8.48
CA VAL A 226 -15.00 -2.46 -7.83
C VAL A 226 -14.99 -1.03 -7.28
N ILE A 227 -15.92 -0.20 -7.76
CA ILE A 227 -16.28 1.08 -7.14
C ILE A 227 -17.48 0.85 -6.20
N PRO A 228 -17.37 1.12 -4.88
CA PRO A 228 -18.43 0.81 -3.91
C PRO A 228 -19.79 1.45 -4.21
N LYS A 229 -19.82 2.73 -4.56
CA LYS A 229 -21.00 3.42 -5.09
C LYS A 229 -20.55 4.42 -6.15
N LYS A 230 -21.34 4.54 -7.23
CA LYS A 230 -21.13 5.51 -8.29
C LYS A 230 -22.39 6.32 -8.52
N ILE A 231 -22.21 7.58 -8.88
CA ILE A 231 -23.25 8.42 -9.47
C ILE A 231 -22.69 9.00 -10.77
N THR A 232 -23.57 9.32 -11.71
CA THR A 232 -23.23 10.02 -12.94
C THR A 232 -23.87 11.40 -12.92
N LEU A 233 -23.07 12.44 -13.12
CA LEU A 233 -23.53 13.80 -13.33
C LEU A 233 -23.56 14.08 -14.82
N THR A 234 -24.67 14.57 -15.34
CA THR A 234 -24.80 14.96 -16.76
C THR A 234 -25.12 16.44 -16.85
N LEU A 235 -24.18 17.21 -17.42
CA LEU A 235 -24.37 18.64 -17.66
C LEU A 235 -25.20 18.87 -18.94
N PRO A 236 -25.82 20.06 -19.13
CA PRO A 236 -26.62 20.38 -20.32
C PRO A 236 -25.85 20.24 -21.65
N SER A 237 -24.53 20.36 -21.65
CA SER A 237 -23.68 20.13 -22.83
C SER A 237 -23.63 18.67 -23.29
N GLY A 238 -24.13 17.75 -22.46
CA GLY A 238 -23.93 16.31 -22.60
C GLY A 238 -22.67 15.78 -21.92
N LEU A 239 -21.85 16.62 -21.27
CA LEU A 239 -20.71 16.13 -20.49
C LEU A 239 -21.18 15.22 -19.34
N GLU A 240 -20.69 13.98 -19.34
CA GLU A 240 -20.87 13.03 -18.25
C GLU A 240 -19.64 12.98 -17.33
N ILE A 241 -19.86 13.14 -16.03
CA ILE A 241 -18.84 13.03 -14.99
C ILE A 241 -19.25 11.93 -14.02
N VAL A 242 -18.46 10.86 -13.97
CA VAL A 242 -18.64 9.80 -12.98
C VAL A 242 -18.05 10.25 -11.65
N VAL A 243 -18.83 10.13 -10.58
CA VAL A 243 -18.37 10.36 -9.21
C VAL A 243 -18.33 9.03 -8.46
N GLY A 244 -17.13 8.62 -8.06
CA GLY A 244 -16.94 7.47 -7.19
C GLY A 244 -17.05 7.87 -5.72
N LEU A 245 -17.87 7.15 -4.96
CA LEU A 245 -18.04 7.33 -3.52
C LEU A 245 -17.35 6.18 -2.77
N ALA A 246 -16.32 6.52 -1.99
CA ALA A 246 -15.52 5.57 -1.24
C ALA A 246 -15.87 5.53 0.25
N LYS A 247 -15.50 4.40 0.86
CA LYS A 247 -15.52 4.19 2.31
C LYS A 247 -14.40 5.00 2.96
N VAL A 248 -14.66 5.55 4.14
CA VAL A 248 -13.65 6.27 4.93
C VAL A 248 -12.92 5.27 5.83
N PHE A 249 -11.61 5.15 5.64
CA PHE A 249 -10.74 4.35 6.50
C PHE A 249 -10.25 5.19 7.68
N PHE A 250 -10.17 4.58 8.87
CA PHE A 250 -9.72 5.23 10.09
C PHE A 250 -8.24 4.95 10.35
N CYS A 251 -7.39 5.32 9.38
CA CYS A 251 -5.97 5.01 9.42
C CYS A 251 -5.28 5.63 10.66
N ASN A 252 -4.77 4.80 11.57
CA ASN A 252 -4.11 5.28 12.78
C ASN A 252 -3.02 4.31 13.27
N LEU A 253 -1.74 4.70 13.17
CA LEU A 253 -0.61 3.88 13.63
C LEU A 253 -0.50 3.78 15.16
N ARG A 254 -1.24 4.63 15.88
CA ARG A 254 -1.24 4.72 17.35
C ARG A 254 -2.64 4.45 17.91
N ILE A 255 -3.44 3.67 17.21
CA ILE A 255 -4.73 3.23 17.72
C ILE A 255 -4.54 2.48 19.05
N ASN A 256 -5.33 2.81 20.06
CA ASN A 256 -5.25 2.11 21.33
C ASN A 256 -5.93 0.73 21.19
N LEU A 257 -5.13 -0.33 21.05
CA LEU A 257 -5.64 -1.71 20.93
C LEU A 257 -6.20 -2.28 22.24
N ASN A 258 -6.18 -1.51 23.32
CA ASN A 258 -6.89 -1.81 24.55
C ASN A 258 -8.34 -1.26 24.52
N SER A 259 -8.68 -0.39 23.57
CA SER A 259 -10.03 0.17 23.36
C SER A 259 -10.81 -0.67 22.35
N LYS A 260 -11.78 -1.47 22.83
CA LYS A 260 -12.63 -2.30 21.95
C LYS A 260 -13.42 -1.47 20.94
N LYS A 261 -13.96 -0.32 21.37
CA LYS A 261 -14.79 0.57 20.54
C LYS A 261 -14.02 1.12 19.34
N ASP A 262 -12.81 1.63 19.57
CA ASP A 262 -11.99 2.22 18.50
C ASP A 262 -11.55 1.14 17.50
N CYS A 263 -11.17 -0.04 18.01
CA CYS A 263 -10.79 -1.17 17.18
C CYS A 263 -11.95 -1.64 16.30
N GLN A 264 -13.13 -1.88 16.86
CA GLN A 264 -14.27 -2.44 16.14
C GLN A 264 -14.70 -1.55 14.96
N LYS A 265 -14.69 -0.23 15.14
CA LYS A 265 -14.99 0.72 14.08
C LYS A 265 -14.02 0.58 12.90
N ALA A 266 -12.72 0.51 13.18
CA ALA A 266 -11.68 0.40 12.15
C ALA A 266 -11.67 -0.97 11.47
N THR A 267 -11.83 -2.06 12.22
CA THR A 267 -11.84 -3.43 11.68
C THR A 267 -13.05 -3.69 10.80
N ASN A 268 -14.23 -3.19 11.17
CA ASN A 268 -15.45 -3.38 10.38
C ASN A 268 -15.33 -2.78 8.97
N VAL A 269 -14.74 -1.59 8.85
CA VAL A 269 -14.50 -0.98 7.54
C VAL A 269 -13.50 -1.79 6.73
N PHE A 270 -12.42 -2.25 7.37
CA PHE A 270 -11.38 -3.04 6.72
C PHE A 270 -11.94 -4.36 6.17
N ASP A 271 -12.68 -5.12 6.98
CA ASP A 271 -13.25 -6.41 6.59
C ASP A 271 -14.34 -6.26 5.52
N LYS A 272 -15.17 -5.22 5.63
CA LYS A 272 -16.19 -4.89 4.62
C LYS A 272 -15.55 -4.60 3.27
N ASP A 273 -14.49 -3.81 3.25
CA ASP A 273 -13.77 -3.48 2.02
C ASP A 273 -13.11 -4.71 1.38
N LEU A 274 -12.39 -5.51 2.18
CA LEU A 274 -11.74 -6.72 1.70
C LEU A 274 -12.74 -7.70 1.06
N LYS A 275 -13.95 -7.82 1.62
CA LYS A 275 -15.04 -8.64 1.09
C LYS A 275 -15.67 -8.06 -0.17
N GLU A 276 -15.98 -6.76 -0.15
CA GLU A 276 -16.82 -6.14 -1.18
C GLU A 276 -16.02 -5.69 -2.40
N SER A 277 -14.81 -5.21 -2.18
CA SER A 277 -13.98 -4.60 -3.22
C SER A 277 -12.96 -5.56 -3.81
N GLU A 278 -12.42 -6.48 -3.00
CA GLU A 278 -11.25 -7.29 -3.37
C GLU A 278 -11.53 -8.79 -3.45
N ASP A 279 -12.74 -9.21 -3.07
CA ASP A 279 -13.12 -10.62 -2.89
C ASP A 279 -12.07 -11.44 -2.10
N TYR A 280 -11.42 -10.80 -1.13
CA TYR A 280 -10.32 -11.35 -0.33
C TYR A 280 -9.00 -11.61 -1.08
N PHE A 281 -8.82 -11.20 -2.34
CA PHE A 281 -7.58 -11.38 -3.13
C PHE A 281 -6.93 -10.05 -3.56
N PRO A 282 -6.43 -9.23 -2.63
CA PRO A 282 -5.90 -7.91 -2.95
C PRO A 282 -4.63 -7.91 -3.82
N SER A 283 -3.87 -9.00 -3.90
CA SER A 283 -2.67 -9.05 -4.75
C SER A 283 -2.94 -9.41 -6.20
N VAL A 284 -4.20 -9.71 -6.55
CA VAL A 284 -4.63 -10.23 -7.84
C VAL A 284 -5.69 -9.32 -8.41
N VAL A 285 -5.67 -9.13 -9.73
CA VAL A 285 -6.79 -8.55 -10.46
C VAL A 285 -7.45 -9.59 -11.34
N PHE A 286 -8.78 -9.60 -11.37
CA PHE A 286 -9.57 -10.46 -12.23
C PHE A 286 -9.91 -9.72 -13.52
N ASN A 287 -9.62 -10.32 -14.67
CA ASN A 287 -10.04 -9.82 -15.97
C ASN A 287 -11.47 -10.24 -16.27
N THR A 288 -12.17 -9.46 -17.10
CA THR A 288 -13.55 -9.76 -17.50
C THR A 288 -13.68 -11.04 -18.33
N ASN A 289 -12.59 -11.52 -18.93
CA ASN A 289 -12.52 -12.80 -19.64
C ASN A 289 -12.14 -13.99 -18.74
N GLY A 290 -12.07 -13.82 -17.42
CA GLY A 290 -11.74 -14.86 -16.45
C GLY A 290 -10.25 -15.08 -16.19
N SER A 291 -9.34 -14.52 -17.01
CA SER A 291 -7.90 -14.59 -16.73
C SER A 291 -7.51 -13.71 -15.53
N LYS A 292 -6.37 -14.00 -14.89
CA LYS A 292 -5.87 -13.25 -13.73
C LYS A 292 -4.62 -12.46 -14.11
N GLY A 293 -4.49 -11.26 -13.55
CA GLY A 293 -3.25 -10.48 -13.54
C GLY A 293 -2.86 -10.15 -12.11
N LEU A 294 -1.79 -9.36 -11.94
CA LEU A 294 -1.32 -8.94 -10.63
C LEU A 294 -1.71 -7.48 -10.34
N ASP A 295 -2.03 -7.18 -9.09
CA ASP A 295 -2.18 -5.80 -8.61
C ASP A 295 -0.87 -5.36 -7.97
N TRP A 296 -0.14 -4.47 -8.65
CA TRP A 296 1.16 -3.98 -8.22
C TRP A 296 1.07 -2.62 -7.54
N SER A 297 1.80 -2.46 -6.44
CA SER A 297 2.05 -1.19 -5.77
C SER A 297 3.51 -0.77 -5.96
N VAL A 298 3.72 0.45 -6.46
CA VAL A 298 5.04 1.05 -6.67
C VAL A 298 5.10 2.37 -5.91
N TYR A 299 5.95 2.44 -4.87
CA TYR A 299 6.02 3.60 -3.99
C TYR A 299 7.11 4.59 -4.40
N TYR A 300 6.98 5.85 -3.96
CA TYR A 300 7.87 6.98 -4.32
C TYR A 300 9.36 6.77 -4.01
N ASN A 301 9.69 5.81 -3.14
CA ASN A 301 11.05 5.41 -2.80
C ASN A 301 11.59 4.27 -3.69
N GLY A 302 10.87 3.93 -4.75
CA GLY A 302 11.16 2.84 -5.68
C GLY A 302 10.77 1.45 -5.17
N ASN A 303 10.24 1.28 -3.96
CA ASN A 303 9.83 -0.05 -3.51
C ASN A 303 8.67 -0.59 -4.36
N ILE A 304 8.69 -1.90 -4.63
CA ILE A 304 7.69 -2.59 -5.44
C ILE A 304 7.20 -3.83 -4.69
N THR A 305 5.89 -4.10 -4.77
CA THR A 305 5.26 -5.34 -4.29
C THR A 305 3.92 -5.54 -5.02
N THR A 306 3.33 -6.72 -4.95
CA THR A 306 1.87 -6.82 -5.16
C THR A 306 1.12 -6.18 -3.99
N TRP A 307 -0.08 -5.65 -4.22
CA TRP A 307 -0.82 -4.87 -3.23
C TRP A 307 -1.13 -5.70 -1.98
N GLN A 308 -0.96 -5.04 -0.83
CA GLN A 308 -0.94 -5.62 0.51
C GLN A 308 0.15 -6.67 0.80
N ASN A 309 1.06 -7.01 -0.12
CA ASN A 309 2.03 -8.12 0.03
C ASN A 309 3.45 -7.69 0.45
N GLN A 310 3.62 -6.46 0.92
CA GLN A 310 4.96 -5.97 1.30
C GLN A 310 5.45 -6.61 2.61
N SER A 311 6.45 -7.49 2.52
CA SER A 311 7.27 -7.92 3.67
C SER A 311 8.56 -7.11 3.77
N LEU A 312 8.96 -6.74 5.00
CA LEU A 312 10.15 -5.92 5.27
C LEU A 312 11.47 -6.69 5.16
N ASP A 313 11.44 -8.03 5.12
CA ASP A 313 12.59 -8.89 4.85
C ASP A 313 12.63 -9.33 3.38
N GLY A 314 13.42 -8.63 2.58
CA GLY A 314 13.54 -8.92 1.13
C GLY A 314 12.73 -7.98 0.25
N LEU A 315 12.64 -6.69 0.63
CA LEU A 315 12.03 -5.64 -0.19
C LEU A 315 12.61 -5.64 -1.61
N PHE A 316 11.73 -5.43 -2.59
CA PHE A 316 12.11 -5.17 -3.97
C PHE A 316 12.17 -3.68 -4.24
N ASN A 317 13.04 -3.27 -5.14
CA ASN A 317 13.19 -1.88 -5.50
C ASN A 317 13.48 -1.70 -6.99
N LEU A 318 12.70 -0.82 -7.63
CA LEU A 318 12.80 -0.46 -9.03
C LEU A 318 14.21 -0.04 -9.45
N TYR A 319 14.96 0.60 -8.56
CA TYR A 319 16.30 1.08 -8.87
C TYR A 319 17.35 -0.04 -8.91
N GLU A 320 17.06 -1.22 -8.36
CA GLU A 320 18.03 -2.32 -8.20
C GLU A 320 17.61 -3.65 -8.82
N ASP A 321 16.32 -3.93 -8.90
CA ASP A 321 15.78 -5.23 -9.27
C ASP A 321 15.05 -5.15 -10.62
N SER A 322 15.29 -6.11 -11.51
CA SER A 322 14.55 -6.24 -12.77
C SER A 322 13.14 -6.78 -12.54
N TYR A 323 12.25 -6.59 -13.51
CA TYR A 323 10.89 -7.15 -13.47
C TYR A 323 10.91 -8.67 -13.24
N GLU A 324 11.76 -9.39 -13.96
CA GLU A 324 11.85 -10.86 -13.91
C GLU A 324 12.30 -11.32 -12.52
N LYS A 325 13.28 -10.62 -11.92
CA LYS A 325 13.73 -10.91 -10.56
C LYS A 325 12.63 -10.67 -9.53
N ILE A 326 11.91 -9.55 -9.65
CA ILE A 326 10.80 -9.20 -8.75
C ILE A 326 9.70 -10.26 -8.83
N LEU A 327 9.31 -10.65 -10.05
CA LEU A 327 8.30 -11.67 -10.29
C LEU A 327 8.73 -13.02 -9.70
N ASP A 328 9.89 -13.52 -10.11
CA ASP A 328 10.45 -14.80 -9.65
C ASP A 328 10.55 -14.86 -8.12
N SER A 329 11.10 -13.81 -7.50
CA SER A 329 11.26 -13.74 -6.04
C SER A 329 9.94 -13.55 -5.28
N THR A 330 8.90 -13.02 -5.94
CA THR A 330 7.55 -12.91 -5.35
C THR A 330 6.89 -14.28 -5.30
N PHE A 331 7.05 -15.06 -6.35
CA PHE A 331 6.44 -16.39 -6.45
C PHE A 331 7.24 -17.49 -5.74
N SER A 332 8.56 -17.33 -5.59
CA SER A 332 9.39 -18.33 -4.90
C SER A 332 9.24 -18.30 -3.37
N ASP A 333 8.84 -17.16 -2.79
CA ASP A 333 8.66 -17.00 -1.35
C ASP A 333 7.27 -17.48 -0.93
N PRO A 334 7.14 -18.58 -0.14
CA PRO A 334 5.83 -19.10 0.25
C PRO A 334 4.95 -18.06 0.95
N LEU A 335 5.55 -17.16 1.73
CA LEU A 335 4.80 -16.09 2.40
C LEU A 335 4.11 -15.18 1.39
N ARG A 336 4.79 -14.82 0.30
CA ARG A 336 4.28 -13.88 -0.72
C ARG A 336 3.38 -14.57 -1.72
N LEU A 337 3.72 -15.80 -2.12
CA LEU A 337 2.92 -16.60 -3.02
C LEU A 337 1.51 -16.84 -2.46
N SER A 338 1.39 -17.09 -1.15
CA SER A 338 0.07 -17.31 -0.53
C SER A 338 -0.85 -16.08 -0.57
N PHE A 339 -0.30 -14.86 -0.69
CA PHE A 339 -1.13 -13.66 -0.89
C PHE A 339 -1.82 -13.67 -2.25
N ILE A 340 -1.14 -14.23 -3.24
CA ILE A 340 -1.60 -14.32 -4.63
C ILE A 340 -2.56 -15.51 -4.77
N GLU A 341 -2.18 -16.70 -4.30
CA GLU A 341 -2.93 -17.92 -4.59
C GLU A 341 -4.04 -18.25 -3.58
N LYS A 342 -3.87 -17.87 -2.31
CA LYS A 342 -4.76 -18.33 -1.22
C LYS A 342 -5.59 -17.22 -0.57
N GLY A 343 -5.26 -15.96 -0.85
CA GLY A 343 -6.05 -14.80 -0.42
C GLY A 343 -6.04 -14.57 1.10
N ALA A 344 -6.78 -13.55 1.54
CA ALA A 344 -6.67 -13.00 2.89
C ALA A 344 -7.29 -13.88 3.99
N LYS A 345 -8.39 -14.59 3.70
CA LYS A 345 -9.02 -15.52 4.66
C LYS A 345 -8.08 -16.63 5.08
N TYR A 346 -7.31 -17.17 4.13
CA TYR A 346 -6.30 -18.19 4.41
C TYR A 346 -5.21 -17.66 5.35
N ARG A 347 -4.73 -16.43 5.10
CA ARG A 347 -3.73 -15.81 5.98
C ARG A 347 -4.28 -15.61 7.40
N GLU A 348 -5.48 -15.05 7.51
CA GLU A 348 -6.14 -14.82 8.78
C GLU A 348 -6.27 -16.11 9.59
N LYS A 349 -6.72 -17.21 8.95
CA LYS A 349 -6.85 -18.51 9.59
C LYS A 349 -5.54 -18.97 10.24
N ILE A 350 -4.41 -18.87 9.54
CA ILE A 350 -3.10 -19.32 10.07
C ILE A 350 -2.61 -18.41 11.19
N ILE A 351 -2.71 -17.08 11.02
CA ILE A 351 -2.20 -16.15 12.04
C ILE A 351 -2.99 -16.28 13.34
N LEU A 352 -4.32 -16.46 13.26
CA LEU A 352 -5.18 -16.65 14.42
C LEU A 352 -4.84 -17.90 15.25
N GLU A 353 -4.07 -18.85 14.69
CA GLU A 353 -3.60 -20.03 15.44
C GLU A 353 -2.68 -19.64 16.61
N VAL A 354 -1.94 -18.54 16.49
CA VAL A 354 -0.84 -18.18 17.42
C VAL A 354 -0.78 -16.71 17.83
N ASP A 355 -1.28 -15.78 17.00
CA ASP A 355 -1.19 -14.34 17.29
C ASP A 355 -2.41 -13.55 16.78
N PRO A 356 -3.57 -13.67 17.43
CA PRO A 356 -4.74 -12.85 17.13
C PRO A 356 -4.50 -11.34 17.30
N LYS A 357 -3.52 -10.94 18.13
CA LYS A 357 -3.23 -9.54 18.40
C LYS A 357 -2.61 -8.87 17.18
N SER A 358 -1.72 -9.56 16.45
CA SER A 358 -1.18 -9.07 15.18
C SER A 358 -2.26 -8.89 14.10
N MET A 359 -3.26 -9.79 14.03
CA MET A 359 -4.42 -9.61 13.14
C MET A 359 -5.24 -8.39 13.51
N LEU A 360 -5.57 -8.24 14.80
CA LEU A 360 -6.29 -7.07 15.32
C LEU A 360 -5.53 -5.78 15.02
N ARG A 361 -4.21 -5.75 15.28
CA ARG A 361 -3.32 -4.61 15.01
C ARG A 361 -3.39 -4.20 13.54
N MET A 362 -3.22 -5.14 12.61
CA MET A 362 -3.25 -4.85 11.18
C MET A 362 -4.60 -4.26 10.73
N LYS A 363 -5.72 -4.89 11.12
CA LYS A 363 -7.07 -4.43 10.73
C LYS A 363 -7.43 -3.08 11.38
N ALA A 364 -7.08 -2.90 12.65
CA ALA A 364 -7.39 -1.69 13.42
C ALA A 364 -6.55 -0.48 13.01
N ILE A 365 -5.29 -0.69 12.60
CA ILE A 365 -4.47 0.37 11.97
C ILE A 365 -5.13 0.86 10.67
N SER A 366 -5.89 0.01 9.98
CA SER A 366 -6.73 0.35 8.82
C SER A 366 -5.95 0.85 7.59
N LEU A 367 -4.64 0.59 7.52
CA LEU A 367 -3.75 1.04 6.45
C LEU A 367 -3.51 -0.08 5.43
N ARG A 368 -4.37 -0.16 4.41
CA ARG A 368 -4.38 -1.28 3.44
C ARG A 368 -3.06 -1.49 2.71
N ASP A 369 -2.47 -0.43 2.16
CA ASP A 369 -1.24 -0.53 1.34
C ASP A 369 -0.07 -1.19 2.09
N PHE A 370 -0.04 -1.08 3.43
CA PHE A 370 1.01 -1.61 4.30
C PHE A 370 0.48 -2.65 5.29
N ALA A 371 -0.62 -3.33 4.95
CA ALA A 371 -1.27 -4.33 5.80
C ALA A 371 -0.31 -5.46 6.17
N SER A 372 0.35 -6.09 5.18
CA SER A 372 1.35 -7.15 5.44
C SER A 372 2.52 -6.65 6.27
N SER A 373 3.06 -5.44 5.99
CA SER A 373 4.16 -4.88 6.78
C SER A 373 3.80 -4.68 8.26
N SER A 374 2.53 -4.37 8.56
CA SER A 374 2.04 -4.23 9.93
C SER A 374 1.70 -5.59 10.60
N LEU A 375 1.20 -6.54 9.80
CA LEU A 375 0.89 -7.90 10.24
C LEU A 375 2.18 -8.65 10.62
N PHE A 376 3.16 -8.60 9.74
CA PHE A 376 4.40 -9.35 9.77
C PHE A 376 5.58 -8.54 10.33
N GLU A 377 5.28 -7.61 11.24
CA GLU A 377 6.32 -6.81 11.91
C GLU A 377 7.22 -7.67 12.81
N GLU A 378 6.66 -8.69 13.45
CA GLU A 378 7.37 -9.61 14.34
C GLU A 378 8.01 -10.77 13.54
N ASP A 379 9.33 -10.89 13.59
CA ASP A 379 10.07 -11.90 12.82
C ASP A 379 9.63 -13.34 13.12
N ARG A 380 9.25 -13.60 14.38
CA ARG A 380 8.76 -14.92 14.80
C ARG A 380 7.47 -15.32 14.09
N LEU A 381 6.54 -14.37 13.94
CA LEU A 381 5.26 -14.61 13.27
C LEU A 381 5.45 -14.84 11.77
N LYS A 382 6.34 -14.07 11.14
CA LYS A 382 6.74 -14.30 9.73
C LYS A 382 7.26 -15.71 9.49
N LEU A 383 8.17 -16.18 10.35
CA LEU A 383 8.71 -17.53 10.23
C LEU A 383 7.61 -18.59 10.43
N TYR A 384 6.76 -18.42 11.44
CA TYR A 384 5.65 -19.34 11.72
C TYR A 384 4.74 -19.47 10.49
N TYR A 385 4.35 -18.33 9.94
CA TYR A 385 3.51 -18.28 8.76
C TYR A 385 4.18 -18.95 7.55
N SER A 386 5.46 -18.65 7.30
CA SER A 386 6.22 -19.26 6.19
C SER A 386 6.26 -20.80 6.28
N ILE A 387 6.47 -21.34 7.49
CA ILE A 387 6.47 -22.79 7.74
C ILE A 387 5.08 -23.38 7.51
N ARG A 388 4.03 -22.75 8.06
CA ARG A 388 2.65 -23.22 7.94
C ARG A 388 2.15 -23.24 6.50
N VAL A 389 2.49 -22.21 5.72
CA VAL A 389 2.19 -22.17 4.30
C VAL A 389 2.95 -23.26 3.53
N THR A 390 4.23 -23.44 3.84
CA THR A 390 5.05 -24.50 3.22
C THR A 390 4.50 -25.89 3.51
N GLN A 391 4.02 -26.14 4.73
CA GLN A 391 3.34 -27.39 5.11
C GLN A 391 2.10 -27.67 4.27
N ASP A 392 1.34 -26.65 3.91
CA ASP A 392 0.16 -26.83 3.06
C ASP A 392 0.60 -27.06 1.60
N TYR A 393 1.60 -26.34 1.10
CA TYR A 393 2.20 -26.64 -0.23
C TYR A 393 2.87 -28.00 -0.32
N LEU A 394 3.39 -28.54 0.79
CA LEU A 394 3.93 -29.90 0.86
C LEU A 394 2.82 -30.92 0.61
N LYS A 395 1.64 -30.74 1.24
CA LYS A 395 0.47 -31.60 1.03
C LYS A 395 -0.08 -31.49 -0.40
N GLU A 396 0.09 -30.34 -1.04
CA GLU A 396 -0.27 -30.10 -2.43
C GLU A 396 0.76 -30.67 -3.43
N GLY A 397 1.85 -31.30 -2.97
CA GLY A 397 2.90 -31.84 -3.84
C GLY A 397 3.74 -30.77 -4.55
N ARG A 398 3.73 -29.54 -4.04
CA ARG A 398 4.36 -28.37 -4.66
C ARG A 398 5.72 -28.00 -4.09
N VAL A 399 6.20 -28.69 -3.05
CA VAL A 399 7.53 -28.44 -2.49
C VAL A 399 8.59 -29.20 -3.28
N ASN A 400 9.70 -28.54 -3.59
CA ASN A 400 10.88 -29.20 -4.13
C ASN A 400 11.65 -29.89 -2.98
N TYR A 401 11.61 -31.23 -2.96
CA TYR A 401 12.24 -32.02 -1.91
C TYR A 401 13.77 -31.92 -1.90
N ASP A 402 14.42 -31.84 -3.06
CA ASP A 402 15.89 -31.69 -3.14
C ASP A 402 16.34 -30.38 -2.49
N VAL A 403 15.58 -29.31 -2.72
CA VAL A 403 15.82 -28.01 -2.09
C VAL A 403 15.49 -28.05 -0.59
N LEU A 404 14.37 -28.68 -0.22
CA LEU A 404 13.95 -28.81 1.17
C LEU A 404 15.00 -29.55 1.99
N ASP A 405 15.51 -30.67 1.50
CA ASP A 405 16.46 -31.53 2.23
C ASP A 405 17.86 -30.87 2.38
N CYS A 406 18.16 -29.85 1.57
CA CYS A 406 19.35 -29.00 1.72
C CYS A 406 19.18 -27.86 2.76
N MET A 407 17.98 -27.63 3.29
CA MET A 407 17.75 -26.60 4.31
C MET A 407 18.22 -27.07 5.70
N PRO A 408 18.40 -26.17 6.69
CA PRO A 408 18.79 -26.56 8.05
C PRO A 408 17.86 -27.62 8.64
N LYS A 409 18.44 -28.70 9.21
CA LYS A 409 17.71 -29.88 9.69
C LYS A 409 16.57 -29.53 10.66
N GLU A 410 16.77 -28.54 11.54
CA GLU A 410 15.74 -28.12 12.51
C GLU A 410 14.54 -27.47 11.84
N LEU A 411 14.75 -26.79 10.70
CA LEU A 411 13.68 -26.18 9.90
C LEU A 411 12.95 -27.25 9.09
N VAL A 412 13.68 -28.15 8.43
CA VAL A 412 13.09 -29.29 7.68
C VAL A 412 12.23 -30.15 8.59
N SER A 413 12.74 -30.48 9.78
CA SER A 413 12.00 -31.23 10.80
C SER A 413 10.67 -30.56 11.14
N LEU A 414 10.63 -29.23 11.28
CA LEU A 414 9.40 -28.50 11.57
C LEU A 414 8.47 -28.35 10.37
N ILE A 415 8.99 -28.25 9.15
CA ILE A 415 8.16 -28.27 7.94
C ILE A 415 7.48 -29.64 7.80
N LYS A 416 8.17 -30.73 8.10
CA LYS A 416 7.62 -32.10 8.02
C LYS A 416 6.76 -32.49 9.23
N SER A 417 6.77 -31.70 10.31
CA SER A 417 6.02 -32.00 11.54
C SER A 417 4.54 -31.65 11.43
N THR A 418 3.77 -31.92 12.47
CA THR A 418 2.38 -31.49 12.58
C THR A 418 2.26 -29.98 12.85
N LYS A 419 1.08 -29.42 12.53
CA LYS A 419 0.72 -28.03 12.87
C LYS A 419 0.85 -27.76 14.38
N GLU A 420 0.39 -28.67 15.22
CA GLU A 420 0.38 -28.48 16.68
C GLU A 420 1.80 -28.45 17.26
N GLU A 421 2.75 -29.18 16.68
CA GLU A 421 4.15 -29.10 17.08
C GLU A 421 4.79 -27.76 16.72
N VAL A 422 4.52 -27.23 15.51
CA VAL A 422 4.99 -25.90 15.10
C VAL A 422 4.40 -24.82 16.01
N LYS A 423 3.09 -24.90 16.30
CA LYS A 423 2.39 -24.01 17.24
C LYS A 423 2.98 -24.08 18.64
N SER A 424 3.22 -25.28 19.16
CA SER A 424 3.84 -25.50 20.47
C SER A 424 5.24 -24.86 20.54
N LYS A 425 6.08 -25.04 19.53
CA LYS A 425 7.41 -24.41 19.49
C LYS A 425 7.34 -22.88 19.38
N TYR A 426 6.38 -22.34 18.63
CA TYR A 426 6.16 -20.89 18.55
C TYR A 426 5.82 -20.31 19.93
N LEU A 427 4.87 -20.93 20.64
CA LEU A 427 4.40 -20.48 21.94
C LEU A 427 5.46 -20.63 23.05
N LYS A 428 6.35 -21.64 22.95
CA LYS A 428 7.48 -21.84 23.87
C LYS A 428 8.68 -20.91 23.62
N SER A 429 8.66 -20.12 22.55
CA SER A 429 9.75 -19.17 22.27
C SER A 429 9.58 -17.89 23.08
N ASP A 430 10.66 -17.44 23.72
CA ASP A 430 10.70 -16.14 24.41
C ASP A 430 11.10 -14.98 23.48
N TYR A 431 11.37 -15.23 22.20
CA TYR A 431 11.65 -14.17 21.23
C TYR A 431 10.43 -13.28 21.00
N SER A 432 10.68 -11.97 20.99
CA SER A 432 9.66 -10.92 20.85
C SER A 432 10.17 -9.75 20.02
N ILE A 433 9.30 -8.77 19.76
CA ILE A 433 9.69 -7.49 19.15
C ILE A 433 10.80 -6.77 19.93
N VAL A 434 10.90 -6.96 21.24
CA VAL A 434 11.95 -6.34 22.08
C VAL A 434 13.33 -6.93 21.75
N ASP A 435 13.41 -8.23 21.48
CA ASP A 435 14.65 -8.91 21.09
C ASP A 435 15.09 -8.46 19.69
N GLN A 436 14.12 -8.36 18.76
CA GLN A 436 14.33 -7.82 17.41
C GLN A 436 14.90 -6.40 17.44
N TYR A 437 14.36 -5.53 18.31
CA TYR A 437 14.85 -4.16 18.50
C TYR A 437 16.23 -4.15 19.14
N SER A 438 16.48 -4.97 20.17
CA SER A 438 17.77 -5.04 20.85
C SER A 438 18.93 -5.40 19.92
N LYS A 439 18.69 -6.23 18.91
CA LYS A 439 19.70 -6.59 17.89
C LYS A 439 19.98 -5.47 16.88
N ASN A 440 18.98 -4.67 16.54
CA ASN A 440 19.01 -3.83 15.34
C ASN A 440 18.95 -2.31 15.61
N ILE A 441 18.67 -1.89 16.84
CA ILE A 441 18.32 -0.50 17.16
C ILE A 441 19.18 0.04 18.31
N ASN A 442 20.04 0.99 17.95
CA ASN A 442 20.85 1.78 18.86
C ASN A 442 20.34 3.23 18.90
N SER A 443 19.07 3.43 19.27
CA SER A 443 18.46 4.76 19.26
C SER A 443 17.35 4.91 20.30
N GLY A 444 17.51 5.87 21.21
CA GLY A 444 16.52 6.17 22.26
C GLY A 444 15.14 6.52 21.69
N ILE A 445 15.08 7.22 20.57
CA ILE A 445 13.82 7.63 19.94
C ILE A 445 13.03 6.44 19.38
N LYS A 446 13.73 5.45 18.80
CA LYS A 446 13.09 4.23 18.30
C LYS A 446 12.60 3.33 19.43
N TRP A 447 13.35 3.29 20.54
CA TRP A 447 12.90 2.62 21.76
C TRP A 447 11.67 3.30 22.36
N ARG A 448 11.63 4.64 22.36
CA ARG A 448 10.45 5.41 22.76
C ARG A 448 9.25 5.01 21.90
N ASP A 449 9.39 5.05 20.56
CA ASP A 449 8.31 4.68 19.63
C ASP A 449 7.80 3.26 19.88
N LEU A 450 8.69 2.30 20.14
CA LEU A 450 8.29 0.94 20.51
C LEU A 450 7.52 0.91 21.83
N LEU A 451 8.02 1.56 22.87
CA LEU A 451 7.38 1.59 24.18
C LEU A 451 5.99 2.24 24.14
N GLU A 452 5.79 3.25 23.30
CA GLU A 452 4.46 3.81 23.07
C GLU A 452 3.51 2.78 22.45
N LEU A 453 3.94 2.04 21.43
CA LEU A 453 3.14 0.98 20.83
C LEU A 453 2.86 -0.16 21.83
N ILE A 454 3.83 -0.53 22.66
CA ILE A 454 3.62 -1.51 23.76
C ILE A 454 2.54 -1.01 24.72
N ARG A 455 2.62 0.26 25.14
CA ARG A 455 1.62 0.89 26.03
C ARG A 455 0.22 0.91 25.41
N LEU A 456 0.13 1.14 24.11
CA LEU A 456 -1.11 1.09 23.33
C LEU A 456 -1.59 -0.34 23.03
N GLY A 457 -0.87 -1.35 23.54
CA GLY A 457 -1.24 -2.75 23.40
C GLY A 457 -0.94 -3.35 22.03
N HIS A 458 -0.01 -2.81 21.24
CA HIS A 458 0.29 -3.37 19.91
C HIS A 458 0.97 -4.74 19.93
N TYR A 459 1.54 -5.16 21.07
CA TYR A 459 2.30 -6.40 21.20
C TYR A 459 1.91 -7.15 22.47
N THR A 460 1.88 -8.48 22.39
CA THR A 460 1.69 -9.36 23.55
C THR A 460 3.05 -9.67 24.17
N LEU A 461 3.36 -9.08 25.32
CA LEU A 461 4.68 -9.22 25.97
C LEU A 461 4.54 -9.60 27.44
N PRO A 462 5.37 -10.54 27.95
CA PRO A 462 5.45 -10.78 29.38
C PRO A 462 6.14 -9.60 30.09
N LYS A 463 5.86 -9.43 31.39
CA LYS A 463 6.40 -8.33 32.21
C LYS A 463 7.92 -8.18 32.09
N ALA A 464 8.65 -9.30 32.09
CA ALA A 464 10.11 -9.31 31.96
C ALA A 464 10.60 -8.63 30.66
N LYS A 465 9.89 -8.80 29.53
CA LYS A 465 10.25 -8.16 28.25
C LYS A 465 9.93 -6.66 28.25
N ILE A 466 8.87 -6.25 28.94
CA ILE A 466 8.55 -4.84 29.14
C ILE A 466 9.65 -4.17 29.97
N THR A 467 10.09 -4.80 31.07
CA THR A 467 11.20 -4.32 31.89
C THR A 467 12.49 -4.21 31.09
N LEU A 468 12.80 -5.19 30.23
CA LEU A 468 13.94 -5.13 29.33
C LEU A 468 13.86 -3.97 28.33
N ALA A 469 12.68 -3.75 27.73
CA ALA A 469 12.47 -2.63 26.81
C ALA A 469 12.68 -1.27 27.50
N ILE A 470 12.18 -1.11 28.73
CA ILE A 470 12.39 0.09 29.55
C ILE A 470 13.88 0.28 29.88
N LYS A 471 14.58 -0.81 30.28
CA LYS A 471 16.02 -0.78 30.53
C LYS A 471 16.80 -0.30 29.31
N ASN A 472 16.47 -0.82 28.12
CA ASN A 472 17.09 -0.40 26.87
C ASN A 472 16.79 1.07 26.53
N TYR A 473 15.55 1.53 26.69
CA TYR A 473 15.21 2.95 26.53
C TYR A 473 16.02 3.85 27.48
N ASN A 474 16.10 3.49 28.77
CA ASN A 474 16.82 4.26 29.79
C ASN A 474 18.34 4.32 29.55
N LYS A 475 18.91 3.31 28.89
CA LYS A 475 20.32 3.32 28.47
C LYS A 475 20.64 4.50 27.54
N PHE A 476 19.70 4.87 26.68
CA PHE A 476 19.85 5.97 25.71
C PHE A 476 19.29 7.31 26.21
N ASN A 477 18.47 7.32 27.27
CA ASN A 477 17.79 8.52 27.79
C ASN A 477 18.12 8.75 29.27
N LYS A 478 19.39 9.03 29.57
CA LYS A 478 19.91 9.10 30.96
C LYS A 478 19.24 10.18 31.83
N HIS A 479 18.81 11.29 31.23
CA HIS A 479 18.20 12.43 31.93
C HIS A 479 16.66 12.38 32.00
N SER A 480 16.04 11.36 31.40
CA SER A 480 14.58 11.19 31.36
C SER A 480 14.21 9.72 31.46
N ARG A 481 14.79 9.07 32.47
CA ARG A 481 14.55 7.65 32.75
C ARG A 481 13.11 7.45 33.24
N ILE A 482 12.54 6.32 32.85
CA ILE A 482 11.22 5.88 33.30
C ILE A 482 11.33 4.55 34.04
N GLN A 483 10.46 4.35 35.02
CA GLN A 483 10.28 3.09 35.76
C GLN A 483 9.13 2.25 35.20
N GLY A 484 8.19 2.88 34.48
CA GLY A 484 7.02 2.21 33.91
C GLY A 484 6.48 2.89 32.66
N LEU A 485 5.65 2.17 31.90
CA LEU A 485 5.05 2.68 30.67
C LEU A 485 4.14 3.90 30.90
N SER A 486 3.54 4.04 32.08
CA SER A 486 2.72 5.21 32.45
C SER A 486 3.50 6.52 32.49
N GLN A 487 4.81 6.45 32.70
CA GLN A 487 5.71 7.62 32.76
C GLN A 487 6.22 8.05 31.37
N LEU A 488 5.82 7.36 30.29
CA LEU A 488 6.16 7.80 28.94
C LEU A 488 5.45 9.13 28.62
N PRO A 489 6.18 10.14 28.12
CA PRO A 489 5.56 11.41 27.72
C PRO A 489 4.41 11.18 26.72
N LEU A 490 3.24 11.75 27.05
CA LEU A 490 2.00 11.55 26.29
C LEU A 490 2.03 12.18 24.90
N LYS A 491 2.77 13.28 24.73
CA LYS A 491 2.90 14.01 23.47
C LYS A 491 4.36 14.06 23.06
N GLU A 492 4.67 13.45 21.92
CA GLU A 492 5.94 13.65 21.25
C GLU A 492 5.71 14.13 19.82
N ILE A 493 6.38 15.23 19.48
CA ILE A 493 6.31 15.80 18.14
C ILE A 493 6.98 14.82 17.16
N GLY A 494 6.25 14.45 16.11
CA GLY A 494 6.82 13.70 14.99
C GLY A 494 6.81 12.18 15.11
N ILE A 495 6.29 11.57 16.19
CA ILE A 495 6.15 10.11 16.28
C ILE A 495 5.41 9.54 15.06
N GLU A 496 4.30 10.16 14.67
CA GLU A 496 3.48 9.72 13.53
C GLU A 496 4.32 9.55 12.26
N LYS A 497 5.17 10.55 11.95
CA LYS A 497 6.07 10.50 10.80
C LYS A 497 7.08 9.35 10.93
N ARG A 498 7.66 9.14 12.10
CA ARG A 498 8.63 8.06 12.34
C ARG A 498 7.99 6.68 12.25
N LEU A 499 6.75 6.54 12.73
CA LEU A 499 5.97 5.32 12.58
C LEU A 499 5.63 5.05 11.11
N THR A 500 5.24 6.07 10.35
CA THR A 500 5.06 5.93 8.89
C THR A 500 6.37 5.46 8.24
N GLU A 501 7.51 6.09 8.58
CA GLU A 501 8.84 5.73 8.06
C GLU A 501 9.28 4.30 8.40
N ARG A 502 8.75 3.70 9.46
CA ARG A 502 8.96 2.28 9.80
C ARG A 502 8.26 1.35 8.80
N LEU A 503 7.10 1.73 8.27
CA LEU A 503 6.33 0.94 7.31
C LEU A 503 6.77 1.18 5.86
N VAL A 504 7.07 2.44 5.49
CA VAL A 504 7.50 2.81 4.13
C VAL A 504 9.01 2.69 3.93
N TYR A 505 9.64 1.75 4.64
CA TYR A 505 11.09 1.62 4.69
C TYR A 505 11.69 1.34 3.30
N MET A 506 12.62 2.18 2.83
CA MET A 506 13.32 1.97 1.55
C MET A 506 14.39 0.88 1.69
N LYS A 507 14.49 -0.04 0.72
CA LYS A 507 15.46 -1.15 0.68
C LYS A 507 16.90 -0.72 1.03
N LYS A 508 17.58 -1.49 1.89
CA LYS A 508 18.99 -1.30 2.28
C LYS A 508 19.91 -1.67 1.11
N GLY A 509 20.42 -0.67 0.40
CA GLY A 509 21.33 -0.83 -0.75
C GLY A 509 21.34 0.44 -1.60
N VAL A 510 20.14 0.92 -1.91
CA VAL A 510 19.93 2.14 -2.71
C VAL A 510 20.54 3.36 -2.03
N ARG A 511 20.35 3.49 -0.71
CA ARG A 511 20.91 4.59 0.11
C ARG A 511 22.45 4.63 0.15
N ILE A 512 23.13 3.49 -0.05
CA ILE A 512 24.59 3.39 0.14
C ILE A 512 25.33 3.70 -1.17
N LYS A 513 24.78 3.30 -2.33
CA LYS A 513 25.43 3.52 -3.64
C LYS A 513 25.60 5.01 -4.01
N HIS A 514 24.75 5.89 -3.51
CA HIS A 514 24.71 7.30 -3.94
C HIS A 514 25.38 8.29 -2.97
N LYS A 515 25.95 7.82 -1.85
CA LYS A 515 26.77 8.67 -0.96
C LYS A 515 28.20 8.91 -1.48
N LYS A 516 28.59 8.34 -2.63
CA LYS A 516 29.96 8.41 -3.19
C LYS A 516 30.13 9.35 -4.39
N LYS A 517 29.20 10.28 -4.62
CA LYS A 517 29.42 11.38 -5.59
C LYS A 517 29.04 12.70 -4.91
N VAL A 518 29.99 13.25 -4.16
CA VAL A 518 30.10 14.69 -3.88
C VAL A 518 31.49 15.08 -4.35
#